data_AF-A0A4R2ZNZ1-F1
#
_entry.id   AF-A0A4R2ZNZ1-F1
#
_cell.length_a   1.000
_cell.length_b   1.000
_cell.length_c   1.000
_cell.angle_alpha   90.00
_cell.angle_beta   90.00
_cell.angle_gamma   90.00
#
_symmetry.space_group_name_H-M   'P 1'
#
loop_
_entity.id
_entity.type
_entity.pdbx_description
1 polymer ?
#
loop_
_entity_poly.entity_id
_entity_poly.type
_entity_poly.pdbx_seq_one_letter_code
_entity_poly.pdbx_strand_id
1 'polypeptide(L)'
;MDDMKEFARSSNGDSWLLEQQHGSRDAIVVHRGNPPSGGHETRMPAQVFLDRRPATPEQDALRRILSETAHTPQSQHDDETREDGKTPSLLLAEEYIRLGGKRRAKVDDNIVSTRDWEGDTQEAAAFWNEKIQPLEDKSRREVELHLPSISDV
;
A
#
# COMPACT_ATOMS: atom_id res chain seq x y z
N MET A 1 -0.49 12.44 -20.01
CA MET A 1 0.23 13.70 -19.75
C MET A 1 1.48 13.28 -19.01
N ASP A 2 2.63 13.86 -19.38
CA ASP A 2 3.90 13.51 -18.75
C ASP A 2 4.08 14.35 -17.49
N ASP A 3 4.30 13.71 -16.35
CA ASP A 3 4.47 14.37 -15.06
C ASP A 3 5.96 14.64 -14.85
N MET A 4 6.38 15.89 -15.02
CA MET A 4 7.76 16.31 -14.81
C MET A 4 7.91 16.97 -13.44
N LYS A 5 8.61 16.29 -12.51
CA LYS A 5 8.83 16.73 -11.13
C LYS A 5 10.31 17.01 -10.88
N GLU A 6 10.67 18.25 -10.53
CA GLU A 6 12.02 18.55 -10.01
C GLU A 6 12.21 17.86 -8.67
N PHE A 7 13.29 17.09 -8.51
CA PHE A 7 13.53 16.29 -7.30
C PHE A 7 14.83 16.62 -6.58
N ALA A 8 15.82 17.15 -7.29
CA ALA A 8 17.09 17.53 -6.70
C ALA A 8 17.69 18.71 -7.46
N ARG A 9 18.46 19.53 -6.76
CA ARG A 9 19.33 20.55 -7.34
C ARG A 9 20.73 20.29 -6.84
N SER A 10 21.67 20.08 -7.75
CA SER A 10 23.08 19.87 -7.40
C SER A 10 23.70 21.16 -6.90
N SER A 11 24.74 21.06 -6.07
CA SER A 11 25.45 22.23 -5.52
C SER A 11 26.09 23.10 -6.60
N ASN A 12 26.29 22.56 -7.80
CA ASN A 12 26.80 23.30 -8.97
C ASN A 12 25.70 24.11 -9.70
N GLY A 13 24.45 24.05 -9.25
CA GLY A 13 23.32 24.77 -9.85
C GLY A 13 22.60 23.98 -10.95
N ASP A 14 22.91 22.70 -11.12
CA ASP A 14 22.22 21.82 -12.05
C ASP A 14 20.88 21.35 -11.46
N SER A 15 19.80 21.42 -12.24
CA SER A 15 18.47 20.96 -11.84
C SER A 15 18.21 19.55 -12.36
N TRP A 16 17.77 18.66 -11.49
CA TRP A 16 17.40 17.29 -11.81
C TRP A 16 15.89 17.14 -11.76
N LEU A 17 15.30 16.82 -12.90
CA LEU A 17 13.88 16.57 -13.06
C LEU A 17 13.64 15.09 -13.34
N LEU A 18 12.51 14.59 -12.85
CA LEU A 18 12.02 13.25 -13.11
C LEU A 18 10.78 13.37 -13.98
N GLU A 19 10.88 12.85 -15.19
CA GLU A 19 9.80 12.68 -16.15
C GLU A 19 9.20 11.29 -15.92
N GLN A 20 7.93 11.22 -15.51
CA GLN A 20 7.22 9.98 -15.28
C GLN A 20 5.96 9.95 -16.15
N GLN A 21 5.86 8.91 -16.99
CA GLN A 21 4.67 8.71 -17.79
C GLN A 21 3.57 8.04 -16.94
N HIS A 22 2.42 8.70 -16.79
CA HIS A 22 1.29 8.19 -16.01
C HIS A 22 0.87 6.78 -16.46
N GLY A 23 0.94 5.80 -15.55
CA GLY A 23 0.63 4.39 -15.81
C GLY A 23 1.79 3.53 -16.32
N SER A 24 2.98 4.10 -16.53
CA SER A 24 4.19 3.36 -16.91
C SER A 24 5.24 3.42 -15.81
N ARG A 25 6.03 2.34 -15.67
CA ARG A 25 7.18 2.28 -14.77
C ARG A 25 8.44 2.92 -15.37
N ASP A 26 8.35 3.40 -16.60
CA ASP A 26 9.43 4.14 -17.26
C ASP A 26 9.52 5.54 -16.66
N ALA A 27 10.59 5.76 -15.90
CA ALA A 27 10.96 7.04 -15.35
C ALA A 27 12.25 7.52 -15.99
N ILE A 28 12.25 8.75 -16.50
CA ILE A 28 13.36 9.38 -17.20
C ILE A 28 13.88 10.51 -16.34
N VAL A 29 15.18 10.50 -16.05
CA VAL A 29 15.87 11.58 -15.37
C VAL A 29 16.35 12.59 -16.40
N VAL A 30 15.89 13.83 -16.25
CA VAL A 30 16.28 14.98 -17.06
C VAL A 30 17.23 15.84 -16.24
N HIS A 31 18.49 15.87 -16.65
CA HIS A 31 19.51 16.74 -16.10
C HIS A 31 19.54 18.05 -16.89
N ARG A 32 19.28 19.17 -16.22
CA ARG A 32 19.38 20.51 -16.79
C ARG A 32 20.60 21.21 -16.22
N GLY A 33 21.63 21.35 -17.05
CA GLY A 33 22.84 22.08 -16.69
C GLY A 33 22.58 23.55 -16.39
N ASN A 34 23.38 24.14 -15.50
CA ASN A 34 23.30 25.59 -15.25
C ASN A 34 23.63 26.42 -16.53
N PRO A 35 23.14 27.68 -16.63
CA PRO A 35 23.40 28.55 -17.78
C PRO A 35 24.89 28.75 -18.14
N PRO A 36 25.83 28.91 -17.18
CA PRO A 36 27.25 29.06 -17.52
C PRO A 36 27.92 27.77 -18.07
N SER A 37 27.31 26.60 -17.89
CA SER A 37 27.77 25.31 -18.45
C SER A 37 27.10 24.94 -19.79
N GLY A 38 26.44 25.91 -20.43
CA GLY A 38 25.83 25.75 -21.76
C GLY A 38 24.41 25.21 -21.76
N GLY A 39 23.75 25.07 -20.60
CA GLY A 39 22.33 24.71 -20.52
C GLY A 39 21.98 23.34 -21.10
N HIS A 40 22.95 22.42 -21.19
CA HIS A 40 22.75 21.12 -21.79
C HIS A 40 21.71 20.32 -21.01
N GLU A 41 20.63 19.96 -21.70
CA GLU A 41 19.61 19.06 -21.18
C GLU A 41 19.95 17.64 -21.60
N THR A 42 20.20 16.76 -20.62
CA THR A 42 20.48 15.34 -20.86
C THR A 42 19.38 14.51 -20.24
N ARG A 43 18.72 13.70 -21.05
CA ARG A 43 17.73 12.71 -20.61
C ARG A 43 18.35 11.32 -20.55
N MET A 44 18.09 10.60 -19.47
CA MET A 44 18.55 9.23 -19.29
C MET A 44 17.57 8.43 -18.42
N PRO A 45 17.49 7.09 -18.58
CA PRO A 45 16.63 6.27 -17.74
C PRO A 45 17.02 6.39 -16.25
N ALA A 46 16.03 6.44 -15.37
CA ALA A 46 16.26 6.51 -13.92
C ALA A 46 17.15 5.36 -13.43
N GLN A 47 17.00 4.15 -14.00
CA GLN A 47 17.85 3.01 -13.68
C GLN A 47 19.32 3.23 -14.04
N VAL A 48 19.59 3.81 -15.22
CA VAL A 48 20.95 4.15 -15.65
C VAL A 48 21.57 5.19 -14.72
N PHE A 49 20.76 6.12 -14.20
CA PHE A 49 21.21 7.10 -13.22
C PHE A 49 21.53 6.47 -11.86
N LEU A 50 20.71 5.54 -11.38
CA LEU A 50 20.90 4.83 -10.10
C LEU A 50 22.06 3.82 -10.11
N ASP A 51 22.41 3.30 -11.28
CA ASP A 51 23.52 2.37 -11.45
C ASP A 51 24.89 3.10 -11.41
N ARG A 52 24.91 4.40 -11.70
CA ARG A 52 26.15 5.20 -11.68
C ARG A 52 26.75 5.20 -10.26
N ARG A 53 28.07 5.06 -10.21
CA ARG A 53 28.87 5.20 -8.99
C ARG A 53 29.81 6.41 -9.14
N PRO A 54 30.07 7.17 -8.07
CA PRO A 54 29.64 6.95 -6.68
C PRO A 54 28.15 7.27 -6.44
N ALA A 55 27.59 6.75 -5.33
CA ALA A 55 26.24 7.09 -4.90
C ALA A 55 26.22 8.54 -4.43
N THR A 56 25.44 9.37 -5.11
CA THR A 56 25.33 10.80 -4.82
C THR A 56 24.02 11.11 -4.07
N PRO A 57 23.91 12.23 -3.33
CA PRO A 57 22.66 12.62 -2.67
C PRO A 57 21.48 12.76 -3.65
N GLU A 58 21.73 13.10 -4.91
CA GLU A 58 20.71 13.12 -5.96
C GLU A 58 20.13 11.73 -6.23
N GLN A 59 20.96 10.67 -6.16
CA GLN A 59 20.45 9.29 -6.29
C GLN A 59 19.55 8.89 -5.12
N ASP A 60 19.87 9.34 -3.90
CA ASP A 60 19.01 9.10 -2.73
C ASP A 60 17.65 9.79 -2.90
N ALA A 61 17.66 11.05 -3.33
CA ALA A 61 16.44 11.81 -3.62
C ALA A 61 15.58 11.12 -4.70
N LEU A 62 16.20 10.62 -5.76
CA LEU A 62 15.48 9.87 -6.80
C LEU A 62 14.89 8.56 -6.27
N ARG A 63 15.63 7.80 -5.45
CA ARG A 63 15.12 6.55 -4.84
C ARG A 63 13.89 6.80 -3.98
N ARG A 64 13.87 7.91 -3.24
CA ARG A 64 12.71 8.29 -2.41
C ARG A 64 11.47 8.53 -3.26
N ILE A 65 11.60 9.31 -4.34
CA ILE A 65 10.45 9.58 -5.22
C ILE A 65 10.00 8.32 -5.94
N LEU A 66 10.92 7.49 -6.44
CA LEU A 66 10.55 6.24 -7.07
C LEU A 66 9.86 5.28 -6.09
N SER A 67 10.30 5.24 -4.83
CA SER A 67 9.64 4.49 -3.76
C SER A 67 8.25 5.05 -3.45
N GLU A 68 8.08 6.38 -3.45
CA GLU A 68 6.81 7.08 -3.24
C GLU A 68 5.84 6.86 -4.41
N THR A 69 6.34 6.78 -5.65
CA THR A 69 5.52 6.51 -6.84
C THR A 69 5.26 5.02 -7.07
N ALA A 70 6.20 4.15 -6.66
CA ALA A 70 6.00 2.70 -6.61
C ALA A 70 5.03 2.32 -5.48
N HIS A 71 4.92 3.16 -4.44
CA HIS A 71 3.71 3.24 -3.62
C HIS A 71 2.60 3.91 -4.44
N THR A 72 2.18 3.24 -5.51
CA THR A 72 0.81 3.41 -5.98
C THR A 72 -0.10 3.20 -4.76
N PRO A 73 -0.96 4.15 -4.39
CA PRO A 73 -1.94 3.96 -3.34
C PRO A 73 -3.00 2.96 -3.81
N GLN A 74 -2.66 1.68 -3.70
CA GLN A 74 -3.61 0.62 -3.43
C GLN A 74 -3.14 0.09 -2.07
N SER A 75 -3.45 0.76 -0.95
CA SER A 75 -4.78 1.13 -0.51
C SER A 75 -4.76 2.40 0.35
N GLN A 76 -5.91 3.06 0.38
CA GLN A 76 -6.27 4.02 1.41
C GLN A 76 -6.41 3.27 2.75
N HIS A 77 -5.32 3.21 3.51
CA HIS A 77 -5.18 2.98 4.96
C HIS A 77 -3.68 3.25 5.15
N ASP A 78 -3.23 4.36 5.73
CA ASP A 78 -3.32 4.69 7.15
C ASP A 78 -3.18 6.22 7.29
N ASP A 79 -4.28 6.91 7.60
CA ASP A 79 -4.22 8.13 8.42
C ASP A 79 -5.39 8.04 9.40
N GLU A 80 -5.17 7.16 10.37
CA GLU A 80 -5.96 7.01 11.57
C GLU A 80 -5.54 8.12 12.53
N THR A 81 -6.12 9.32 12.38
CA THR A 81 -6.15 10.29 13.48
C THR A 81 -7.48 10.20 14.21
N ARG A 82 -7.51 9.26 15.18
CA ARG A 82 -8.15 9.30 16.52
C ARG A 82 -9.64 9.68 16.51
N GLU A 83 -10.55 8.83 16.98
CA GLU A 83 -10.69 8.44 18.39
C GLU A 83 -11.10 6.96 18.54
N ASP A 84 -10.46 6.25 19.49
CA ASP A 84 -10.60 4.82 19.81
C ASP A 84 -9.95 3.85 18.78
N GLY A 85 -8.74 3.37 19.09
CA GLY A 85 -7.90 2.53 18.23
C GLY A 85 -8.44 1.13 17.96
N LYS A 86 -9.59 1.04 17.29
CA LYS A 86 -10.21 -0.20 16.82
C LYS A 86 -10.10 -0.26 15.31
N THR A 87 -9.33 -1.22 14.80
CA THR A 87 -9.23 -1.48 13.36
C THR A 87 -10.63 -1.79 12.80
N PRO A 88 -10.93 -1.43 11.53
CA PRO A 88 -12.24 -1.73 10.92
C PRO A 88 -12.56 -3.22 10.95
N SER A 89 -11.54 -4.08 10.87
CA SER A 89 -11.63 -5.54 11.02
C SER A 89 -12.08 -5.96 12.43
N LEU A 90 -11.63 -5.26 13.47
CA LEU A 90 -12.05 -5.51 14.85
C LEU A 90 -13.51 -5.10 15.07
N LEU A 91 -13.94 -3.95 14.53
CA LEU A 91 -15.33 -3.50 14.62
C LEU A 91 -16.30 -4.50 13.98
N LEU A 92 -15.92 -5.04 12.81
CA LEU A 92 -16.71 -6.07 12.12
C LEU A 92 -16.77 -7.37 12.91
N ALA A 93 -15.67 -7.80 13.52
CA ALA A 93 -15.62 -9.00 14.35
C ALA A 93 -16.47 -8.84 15.62
N GLU A 94 -16.36 -7.70 16.32
CA GLU A 94 -17.16 -7.38 17.51
C GLU A 94 -18.67 -7.35 17.19
N GLU A 95 -19.08 -6.72 16.10
CA GLU A 95 -20.48 -6.66 15.68
C GLU A 95 -21.00 -8.05 15.29
N TYR A 96 -20.20 -8.84 14.58
CA TYR A 96 -20.57 -10.21 14.23
C TYR A 96 -20.76 -11.10 15.48
N ILE A 97 -19.88 -10.99 16.48
CA ILE A 97 -20.03 -11.68 17.77
C ILE A 97 -21.28 -11.17 18.51
N ARG A 98 -21.54 -9.87 18.49
CA ARG A 98 -22.71 -9.24 19.12
C ARG A 98 -24.03 -9.70 18.53
N LEU A 99 -24.08 -9.97 17.22
CA LEU A 99 -25.25 -10.53 16.52
C LEU A 99 -25.49 -12.03 16.82
N GLY A 100 -24.69 -12.63 17.70
CA GLY A 100 -24.76 -14.05 18.03
C GLY A 100 -24.05 -14.93 17.00
N GLY A 101 -23.07 -14.36 16.29
CA GLY A 101 -22.21 -15.09 15.38
C GLY A 101 -21.40 -16.14 16.13
N LYS A 102 -21.56 -17.41 15.74
CA LYS A 102 -20.85 -18.55 16.35
C LYS A 102 -19.76 -19.11 15.45
N ARG A 103 -19.49 -18.49 14.28
CA ARG A 103 -18.38 -18.93 13.43
C ARG A 103 -17.09 -18.82 14.21
N ARG A 104 -16.43 -19.95 14.32
CA ARG A 104 -15.10 -20.09 14.90
C ARG A 104 -14.12 -20.11 13.75
N ALA A 105 -13.14 -19.22 13.78
CA ALA A 105 -12.06 -19.22 12.81
C ALA A 105 -11.20 -20.47 13.04
N LYS A 106 -11.27 -21.42 12.10
CA LYS A 106 -10.33 -22.54 12.04
C LYS A 106 -9.21 -22.15 11.08
N VAL A 107 -8.17 -21.54 11.62
CA VAL A 107 -6.92 -21.27 10.89
C VAL A 107 -6.11 -22.58 10.93
N ASP A 108 -6.34 -23.47 9.98
CA ASP A 108 -5.39 -24.55 9.69
C ASP A 108 -4.37 -24.04 8.66
N ASP A 109 -3.09 -24.31 8.92
CA ASP A 109 -1.87 -23.77 8.28
C ASP A 109 -1.78 -23.93 6.75
N ASN A 110 -2.79 -24.51 6.07
CA ASN A 110 -2.73 -24.64 4.61
C ASN A 110 -4.04 -24.68 3.81
N ILE A 111 -5.24 -24.67 4.41
CA ILE A 111 -6.52 -24.66 3.65
C ILE A 111 -7.64 -23.99 4.48
N VAL A 112 -8.17 -22.85 4.02
CA VAL A 112 -9.43 -22.28 4.56
C VAL A 112 -10.60 -23.03 3.92
N SER A 113 -11.25 -23.91 4.68
CA SER A 113 -12.54 -24.48 4.31
C SER A 113 -13.54 -24.18 5.42
N THR A 114 -14.45 -23.23 5.16
CA THR A 114 -15.57 -22.88 6.04
C THR A 114 -16.62 -23.97 5.93
N ARG A 115 -16.57 -24.96 6.84
CA ARG A 115 -17.65 -25.92 7.01
C ARG A 115 -18.60 -25.36 8.07
N ASP A 116 -19.83 -25.11 7.65
CA ASP A 116 -21.00 -24.75 8.45
C ASP A 116 -21.02 -25.55 9.76
N TRP A 117 -20.93 -24.86 10.89
CA TRP A 117 -21.24 -25.42 12.20
C TRP A 117 -22.46 -24.67 12.73
N GLU A 118 -23.45 -25.47 13.13
CA GLU A 118 -24.83 -25.07 13.43
C GLU A 118 -24.96 -23.84 14.32
N GLY A 119 -25.70 -22.86 13.78
CA GLY A 119 -26.52 -21.94 14.57
C GLY A 119 -26.00 -20.51 14.69
N ASP A 120 -25.52 -19.91 13.59
CA ASP A 120 -25.55 -18.45 13.47
C ASP A 120 -27.00 -17.96 13.52
N THR A 121 -27.27 -16.89 14.27
CA THR A 121 -28.52 -16.15 14.12
C THR A 121 -28.64 -15.66 12.67
N GLN A 122 -29.85 -15.61 12.12
CA GLN A 122 -30.10 -15.09 10.76
C GLN A 122 -29.42 -13.72 10.53
N GLU A 123 -29.40 -12.88 11.57
CA GLU A 123 -28.75 -11.56 11.57
C GLU A 123 -27.23 -11.64 11.40
N ALA A 124 -26.56 -12.54 12.12
CA ALA A 124 -25.11 -12.74 12.00
C ALA A 124 -24.73 -13.30 10.62
N ALA A 125 -25.54 -14.22 10.07
CA ALA A 125 -25.31 -14.78 8.75
C ALA A 125 -25.49 -13.72 7.63
N ALA A 126 -26.52 -12.87 7.74
CA ALA A 126 -26.74 -11.76 6.82
C ALA A 126 -25.60 -10.73 6.90
N PHE A 127 -25.19 -10.37 8.12
CA PHE A 127 -24.06 -9.46 8.34
C PHE A 127 -22.77 -9.99 7.71
N TRP A 128 -22.48 -11.28 7.88
CA TRP A 128 -21.32 -11.87 7.23
C TRP A 128 -21.41 -11.79 5.71
N ASN A 129 -22.56 -12.13 5.12
CA ASN A 129 -22.73 -12.11 3.67
C ASN A 129 -22.62 -10.70 3.08
N GLU A 130 -23.15 -9.68 3.77
CA GLU A 130 -23.17 -8.31 3.28
C GLU A 130 -21.88 -7.53 3.58
N LYS A 131 -21.27 -7.76 4.74
CA LYS A 131 -20.14 -6.95 5.23
C LYS A 131 -18.79 -7.64 5.16
N ILE A 132 -18.74 -8.98 5.28
CA ILE A 132 -17.48 -9.74 5.40
C ILE A 132 -17.15 -10.54 4.12
N GLN A 133 -18.17 -11.12 3.48
CA GLN A 133 -18.01 -11.87 2.22
C GLN A 133 -17.51 -11.03 1.04
N PRO A 134 -17.93 -9.77 0.82
CA PRO A 134 -17.40 -8.95 -0.27
C PRO A 134 -16.05 -8.31 0.05
N LEU A 135 -15.53 -8.44 1.28
CA LEU A 135 -14.21 -7.92 1.63
C LEU A 135 -13.11 -8.69 0.89
N GLU A 136 -12.03 -7.97 0.62
CA GLU A 136 -10.77 -8.53 0.11
C GLU A 136 -10.23 -9.60 1.07
N ASP A 137 -9.54 -10.60 0.51
CA ASP A 137 -9.05 -11.75 1.25
C ASP A 137 -8.20 -11.38 2.48
N LYS A 138 -7.45 -10.28 2.41
CA LYS A 138 -6.65 -9.78 3.52
C LYS A 138 -7.52 -9.30 4.67
N SER A 139 -8.48 -8.41 4.40
CA SER A 139 -9.38 -7.86 5.43
C SER A 139 -10.29 -8.93 6.02
N ARG A 140 -10.74 -9.89 5.21
CA ARG A 140 -11.50 -11.04 5.70
C ARG A 140 -10.71 -11.85 6.72
N ARG A 141 -9.44 -12.16 6.42
CA ARG A 141 -8.54 -12.88 7.34
C ARG A 141 -8.30 -12.12 8.63
N GLU A 142 -8.23 -10.79 8.58
CA GLU A 142 -8.09 -9.96 9.77
C GLU A 142 -9.35 -10.03 10.66
N VAL A 143 -10.55 -9.98 10.06
CA VAL A 143 -11.81 -10.19 10.80
C VAL A 143 -11.83 -11.59 11.42
N GLU A 144 -11.43 -12.62 10.67
CA GLU A 144 -11.35 -14.00 11.15
C GLU A 144 -10.35 -14.16 12.31
N LEU A 145 -9.24 -13.44 12.30
CA LEU A 145 -8.23 -13.47 13.36
C LEU A 145 -8.75 -12.89 14.68
N HIS A 146 -9.67 -11.94 14.63
CA HIS A 146 -10.30 -11.34 15.81
C HIS A 146 -11.45 -12.17 16.39
N LEU A 147 -11.94 -13.18 15.67
CA LEU A 147 -12.94 -14.11 16.20
C LEU A 147 -12.30 -15.04 17.24
N PRO A 148 -13.05 -15.45 18.28
CA PRO A 148 -12.55 -16.42 19.25
C PRO A 148 -12.20 -17.74 18.52
N SER A 149 -10.90 -18.02 18.42
CA SER A 149 -10.40 -19.27 17.87
C SER A 149 -10.68 -20.42 18.84
N ILE A 150 -10.84 -21.63 18.30
CA ILE A 150 -11.19 -22.83 19.06
C ILE A 150 -10.08 -23.31 20.02
N SER A 151 -8.89 -22.71 19.97
CA SER A 151 -7.76 -23.05 20.84
C SER A 151 -7.84 -22.32 22.19
N ASP A 152 -8.86 -22.62 22.99
CA ASP A 152 -8.80 -22.51 24.45
C ASP A 152 -9.64 -23.64 25.06
N VAL A 153 -9.02 -24.82 25.15
CA VAL A 153 -9.25 -25.84 26.19
C VAL A 153 -7.91 -26.44 26.60
#